data_AF-A0A838J298-F1
#
_entry.id   AF-A0A838J298-F1
#
_cell.length_a   1.000
_cell.length_b   1.000
_cell.length_c   1.000
_cell.angle_alpha   90.00
_cell.angle_beta   90.00
_cell.angle_gamma   90.00
#
_symmetry.space_group_name_H-M   'P 1'
#
loop_
_entity.id
_entity.type
_entity.pdbx_description
1 polymer ?
#
loop_
_entity_poly.entity_id
_entity_poly.type
_entity_poly.pdbx_seq_one_letter_code
_entity_poly.pdbx_strand_id
1 'polypeptide(L)'
;ITVHLESGSEVVIIEGVAETVSDRALVELVVNLYNEKYHWNMDPHNLPGPFYAVHTQIAFGWHFEESGLNPESTGLENATRWRFV
;
A
#
# COMPACT_ATOMS: atom_id res chain seq x y z
N ILE A 1 -3.24 -8.04 12.05
CA ILE A 1 -2.56 -7.68 10.78
C ILE A 1 -1.22 -7.09 11.18
N THR A 2 -0.12 -7.60 10.63
CA THR A 2 1.24 -7.10 10.90
C THR A 2 1.77 -6.53 9.59
N VAL A 3 2.29 -5.31 9.63
CA VAL A 3 2.86 -4.62 8.45
C VAL A 3 4.33 -4.34 8.73
N HIS A 4 5.19 -4.77 7.82
CA HIS A 4 6.62 -4.46 7.85
C HIS A 4 6.88 -3.38 6.81
N LEU A 5 7.11 -2.16 7.27
CA LEU A 5 7.36 -1.01 6.40
C LEU A 5 8.78 -1.05 5.87
N GLU A 6 8.95 -0.58 4.62
CA GLU A 6 10.28 -0.33 4.05
C GLU A 6 10.95 0.87 4.74
N SER A 7 10.16 1.90 5.08
CA SER A 7 10.57 3.05 5.90
C SER A 7 9.46 3.42 6.88
N GLY A 8 9.82 3.72 8.12
CA GLY A 8 8.88 4.26 9.12
C GLY A 8 8.75 5.79 9.06
N SER A 9 9.69 6.47 8.40
CA SER A 9 9.73 7.93 8.25
C SER A 9 9.14 8.41 6.93
N GLU A 10 8.98 7.54 5.94
CA GLU A 10 8.38 7.83 4.64
C GLU A 10 7.25 6.84 4.36
N VAL A 11 6.03 7.20 4.78
CA VAL A 11 4.89 6.27 4.82
C VAL A 11 3.66 6.89 4.18
N VAL A 12 2.94 6.08 3.39
CA VAL A 12 1.57 6.39 2.97
C VAL A 12 0.62 5.34 3.57
N ILE A 13 -0.40 5.80 4.27
CA ILE A 13 -1.51 4.99 4.78
C ILE A 13 -2.69 5.17 3.83
N ILE A 14 -3.21 4.07 3.29
CA ILE A 14 -4.34 4.05 2.37
C ILE A 14 -5.57 3.51 3.10
N GLU A 15 -6.67 4.26 3.07
CA GLU A 15 -7.98 3.82 3.57
C GLU A 15 -8.98 3.74 2.42
N GLY A 16 -9.76 2.66 2.42
CA GLY A 16 -10.75 2.39 1.40
C GLY A 16 -11.56 1.13 1.69
N VAL A 17 -12.41 0.74 0.74
CA VAL A 17 -13.19 -0.48 0.82
C VAL A 17 -12.47 -1.58 0.02
N ALA A 18 -12.25 -2.72 0.66
CA ALA A 18 -11.71 -3.90 0.00
C ALA A 18 -12.84 -4.78 -0.55
N GLU A 19 -12.75 -5.16 -1.82
CA GLU A 19 -13.69 -6.04 -2.50
C GLU A 19 -12.97 -7.25 -3.08
N THR A 20 -13.60 -8.42 -3.03
CA THR A 20 -13.00 -9.63 -3.62
C THR A 20 -13.00 -9.52 -5.15
N VAL A 21 -11.87 -9.83 -5.78
CA VAL A 21 -11.73 -9.87 -7.23
C VAL A 21 -12.02 -11.27 -7.74
N SER A 22 -13.03 -11.40 -8.60
CA SER A 22 -13.38 -12.66 -9.29
C SER A 22 -12.96 -12.70 -10.76
N ASP A 23 -12.53 -11.57 -11.32
CA ASP A 23 -12.04 -11.47 -12.71
C ASP A 23 -10.67 -12.11 -12.84
N ARG A 24 -10.61 -13.23 -13.58
CA ARG A 24 -9.38 -13.99 -13.80
C ARG A 24 -8.36 -13.23 -14.64
N ALA A 25 -8.79 -12.50 -15.66
CA ALA A 25 -7.87 -11.78 -16.54
C ALA A 25 -7.17 -10.65 -15.76
N LEU A 26 -7.90 -10.01 -14.85
CA LEU A 26 -7.32 -9.00 -13.95
C LEU A 26 -6.31 -9.62 -12.98
N VAL A 27 -6.61 -10.79 -12.40
CA VAL A 27 -5.67 -11.49 -11.52
C VAL A 27 -4.39 -11.89 -12.26
N GLU A 28 -4.51 -12.44 -13.47
CA GLU A 28 -3.36 -12.77 -14.32
C GLU A 28 -2.47 -11.56 -14.59
N LEU A 29 -3.09 -10.43 -14.96
CA LEU A 29 -2.38 -9.18 -15.21
C LEU A 29 -1.62 -8.71 -13.96
N VAL A 30 -2.27 -8.68 -12.80
CA VAL A 30 -1.66 -8.21 -11.54
C VAL A 30 -0.52 -9.13 -11.11
N VAL A 31 -0.71 -10.45 -11.19
CA VAL A 31 0.33 -11.42 -10.81
C VAL A 31 1.56 -11.28 -11.72
N ASN A 32 1.38 -11.08 -13.02
CA ASN A 32 2.48 -10.86 -13.94
C ASN A 32 3.28 -9.59 -13.59
N LEU A 33 2.59 -8.48 -13.32
CA LEU A 33 3.24 -7.22 -12.89
C LEU A 33 3.94 -7.35 -11.54
N TYR A 34 3.34 -8.08 -10.60
CA TYR A 34 3.94 -8.32 -9.29
C TYR A 34 5.21 -9.17 -9.38
N ASN A 35 5.16 -10.24 -10.20
CA ASN A 35 6.32 -11.09 -10.49
C ASN A 35 7.46 -10.28 -11.13
N GLU A 36 7.16 -9.39 -12.07
CA GLU A 36 8.16 -8.49 -12.68
C GLU A 36 8.79 -7.57 -11.63
N LYS A 37 7.97 -6.87 -10.83
CA LYS A 37 8.42 -5.90 -9.83
C LYS A 37 9.29 -6.53 -8.75
N TYR A 38 8.89 -7.69 -8.22
CA TYR A 38 9.55 -8.32 -7.08
C TYR A 38 10.48 -9.48 -7.48
N HIS A 39 10.62 -9.77 -8.77
CA HIS A 39 11.34 -10.93 -9.31
C HIS A 39 10.86 -12.25 -8.71
N TRP A 40 9.54 -12.40 -8.58
CA TRP A 40 8.89 -13.61 -8.08
C TRP A 40 8.38 -14.49 -9.22
N ASN A 41 7.98 -15.71 -8.89
CA ASN A 41 7.41 -16.67 -9.83
C ASN A 41 6.10 -17.26 -9.29
N MET A 42 5.13 -16.39 -9.03
CA MET A 42 3.78 -16.80 -8.63
C MET A 42 2.98 -17.28 -9.84
N ASP A 43 2.25 -18.38 -9.67
CA ASP A 43 1.28 -18.88 -10.65
C ASP A 43 -0.09 -18.24 -10.40
N PRO A 44 -0.66 -17.44 -11.33
CA PRO A 44 -1.96 -16.80 -11.15
C PRO A 44 -3.13 -17.79 -11.00
N HIS A 45 -2.95 -19.06 -11.36
CA HIS A 45 -3.98 -20.10 -11.25
C HIS A 45 -3.86 -20.95 -9.99
N ASN A 46 -2.80 -20.78 -9.20
CA ASN A 46 -2.52 -21.57 -8.00
C ASN A 46 -2.06 -20.69 -6.83
N LEU A 47 -2.81 -19.61 -6.58
CA LEU A 47 -2.55 -18.67 -5.50
C LEU A 47 -3.12 -19.17 -4.16
N PRO A 48 -2.47 -18.88 -3.02
CA PRO A 48 -2.87 -19.39 -1.71
C PRO A 48 -4.17 -18.80 -1.15
N GLY A 49 -4.79 -17.81 -1.83
CA GLY A 49 -5.98 -17.13 -1.35
C GLY A 49 -6.60 -16.17 -2.38
N PRO A 50 -7.74 -15.55 -2.03
CA PRO A 50 -8.43 -14.61 -2.91
C PRO A 50 -7.65 -13.30 -3.06
N PHE A 51 -7.88 -12.63 -4.19
CA PHE A 51 -7.41 -11.26 -4.43
C PHE A 51 -8.45 -10.26 -3.97
N TYR A 52 -7.99 -9.14 -3.43
CA TYR A 52 -8.84 -8.01 -3.06
C TYR A 52 -8.36 -6.75 -3.77
N ALA A 53 -9.31 -6.00 -4.33
CA ALA A 53 -9.07 -4.65 -4.81
C ALA A 53 -9.47 -3.67 -3.70
N VAL A 54 -8.60 -2.69 -3.41
CA VAL A 54 -8.91 -1.61 -2.47
C VAL A 54 -9.34 -0.38 -3.26
N HIS A 55 -10.60 0.01 -3.12
CA HIS A 55 -11.11 1.27 -3.64
C HIS A 55 -10.75 2.39 -2.68
N THR A 56 -9.62 3.03 -2.94
CA THR A 56 -9.06 4.08 -2.08
C THR A 56 -9.99 5.29 -2.01
N GLN A 57 -10.26 5.74 -0.79
CA GLN A 57 -11.06 6.94 -0.52
C GLN A 57 -10.20 8.04 0.12
N ILE A 58 -9.24 7.64 0.95
CA ILE A 58 -8.36 8.54 1.69
C ILE A 58 -6.93 8.01 1.62
N ALA A 59 -5.97 8.93 1.49
CA ALA A 59 -4.57 8.65 1.75
C ALA A 59 -4.05 9.63 2.81
N PHE A 60 -3.23 9.12 3.73
CA PHE A 60 -2.43 9.93 4.66
C PHE A 60 -0.95 9.75 4.33
N GLY A 61 -0.24 10.85 4.13
CA GLY A 61 1.19 10.86 3.89
C GLY A 61 1.91 11.36 5.12
N TRP A 62 2.88 10.58 5.59
CA TRP A 62 3.77 10.94 6.68
C TRP A 62 5.19 10.95 6.15
N HIS A 63 5.82 12.12 6.19
CA HIS A 63 7.25 12.27 5.99
C HIS A 63 7.88 12.88 7.26
N PHE A 64 8.93 12.25 7.79
CA PHE A 64 9.65 12.69 8.98
C PHE A 64 11.15 12.77 8.73
N GLU A 65 11.76 13.88 9.11
CA GLU A 65 13.21 14.03 9.03
C GLU A 65 13.87 13.61 10.35
N GLU A 66 14.72 12.58 10.30
CA GLU A 66 15.33 11.95 11.48
C GLU A 66 16.35 12.84 12.23
N SER A 67 16.74 13.97 11.64
CA SER A 67 17.79 14.86 12.16
C SER A 67 17.48 15.48 13.53
N GLY A 68 16.21 15.49 13.96
CA GLY A 68 15.81 16.01 15.28
C GLY A 68 15.93 17.53 15.44
N LEU A 69 16.29 18.25 14.37
CA LEU A 69 16.54 19.70 14.39
C LEU A 69 15.30 20.53 14.02
N ASN A 70 14.26 19.90 13.47
CA ASN A 70 13.02 20.55 13.07
C ASN A 70 11.89 20.19 14.06
N PRO A 71 11.02 21.12 14.50
CA PRO A 71 9.91 20.83 15.42
C PRO A 71 8.95 19.75 14.90
N GLU A 72 8.86 19.59 13.58
CA GLU A 72 8.14 18.51 12.90
C GLU A 72 8.69 17.12 13.23
N SER A 73 9.92 17.05 13.76
CA SER A 73 10.57 15.83 14.25
C SER A 73 10.01 15.33 15.60
N THR A 74 8.90 15.90 16.08
CA THR A 74 8.13 15.39 17.24
C THR A 74 6.79 14.76 16.85
N GLY A 75 6.44 14.79 15.55
CA GLY A 75 5.68 13.73 14.86
C GLY A 75 4.32 13.34 15.41
N LEU A 76 3.47 14.30 15.82
CA LEU A 76 2.09 14.01 16.23
C LEU A 76 0.99 14.74 15.43
N GLU A 77 1.32 15.66 14.51
CA GLU A 77 0.29 16.59 13.97
C GLU A 77 0.22 16.81 12.44
N ASN A 78 1.11 16.25 11.61
CA ASN A 78 1.32 16.73 10.22
C ASN A 78 1.20 15.66 9.13
N ALA A 79 0.31 14.67 9.26
CA ALA A 79 0.00 13.81 8.12
C ALA A 79 -0.79 14.60 7.06
N THR A 80 -0.30 14.67 5.83
CA THR A 80 -1.07 15.26 4.72
C THR A 80 -2.20 14.31 4.35
N ARG A 81 -3.44 14.81 4.32
CA ARG A 81 -4.62 14.01 3.98
C ARG A 81 -5.14 14.35 2.58
N TRP A 82 -5.18 13.35 1.71
CA TRP A 82 -5.86 13.44 0.42
C TRP A 82 -7.18 12.70 0.44
N ARG A 83 -8.17 13.26 -0.26
CA ARG A 83 -9.44 12.59 -0.54
C ARG A 83 -9.57 12.41 -2.05
N PHE A 84 -9.88 11.18 -2.46
CA PHE A 84 -10.17 10.87 -3.85
C PHE A 84 -11.68 11.01 -4.05
N VAL A 85 -12.06 11.83 -5.04
CA VAL A 85 -13.45 12.13 -5.43
C VAL A 85 -13.75 11.54 -6.80
#